data_AF-A0A6J5VJS4-F1
#
_entry.id   AF-A0A6J5VJS4-F1
#
_cell.length_a   1.000
_cell.length_b   1.000
_cell.length_c   1.000
_cell.angle_alpha   90.00
_cell.angle_beta   90.00
_cell.angle_gamma   90.00
#
_symmetry.space_group_name_H-M   'P 1'
#
loop_
_entity.id
_entity.type
_entity.pdbx_description
1 polymer ?
#
loop_
_entity_poly.entity_id
_entity_poly.type
_entity_poly.pdbx_seq_one_letter_code
_entity_poly.pdbx_strand_id
1 'polypeptide(L)'
;MNSQSSSPTANGGRDDAVITIATTLDQGIQERWLLHPSAGKKSCCIFKVRQCLVEINKKTYQPHIVSCGPYHYGDQHLEMIQQHKRRFVRDLLVPNGPTLDHYRQVVAAMEEEIRGCYSETISLSSHVLIMFPQGHAGYCQL
;
A
#
# COMPACT_ATOMS: atom_id res chain seq x y z
N MET A 1 -4.48 -18.86 75.95
CA MET A 1 -3.22 -18.15 75.63
C MET A 1 -2.51 -18.92 74.54
N ASN A 2 -2.59 -18.43 73.30
CA ASN A 2 -1.49 -18.33 72.34
C ASN A 2 -2.07 -17.91 70.98
N SER A 3 -1.89 -16.63 70.69
CA SER A 3 -2.06 -16.05 69.37
C SER A 3 -0.72 -16.24 68.65
N GLN A 4 -0.68 -16.98 67.54
CA GLN A 4 0.47 -16.97 66.64
C GLN A 4 0.00 -16.49 65.27
N SER A 5 0.53 -15.31 64.93
CA SER A 5 0.53 -14.72 63.60
C SER A 5 1.47 -15.49 62.68
N SER A 6 0.98 -15.93 61.53
CA SER A 6 1.80 -16.46 60.45
C SER A 6 1.57 -15.65 59.18
N SER A 7 2.56 -14.82 58.86
CA SER A 7 2.69 -14.06 57.62
C SER A 7 2.99 -15.00 56.44
N PRO A 8 2.45 -14.79 55.23
CA PRO A 8 2.98 -15.42 54.04
C PRO A 8 4.13 -14.59 53.47
N THR A 9 5.31 -15.20 53.49
CA THR A 9 6.56 -14.78 52.83
C THR A 9 6.38 -14.53 51.34
N ALA A 10 6.82 -13.35 50.89
CA ALA A 10 7.06 -13.06 49.48
C ALA A 10 8.23 -13.90 48.98
N ASN A 11 7.95 -14.89 48.12
CA ASN A 11 8.98 -15.53 47.31
C ASN A 11 8.85 -15.03 45.88
N GLY A 12 9.75 -14.13 45.51
CA GLY A 12 9.99 -13.78 44.12
C GLY A 12 10.64 -14.97 43.41
N GLY A 13 9.86 -15.64 42.56
CA GLY A 13 10.34 -16.53 41.52
C GLY A 13 10.30 -15.79 40.19
N ARG A 14 11.40 -15.84 39.44
CA ARG A 14 11.74 -14.92 38.37
C ARG A 14 11.49 -15.55 37.00
N ASP A 15 10.38 -16.26 36.82
CA ASP A 15 10.11 -17.06 35.61
C ASP A 15 8.73 -16.80 34.97
N ASP A 16 8.00 -15.78 35.45
CA ASP A 16 6.61 -15.53 35.04
C ASP A 16 6.51 -14.60 33.82
N ALA A 17 7.61 -13.95 33.44
CA ALA A 17 7.62 -12.95 32.37
C ALA A 17 7.85 -13.53 30.96
N VAL A 18 8.09 -14.84 30.85
CA VAL A 18 8.41 -15.49 29.56
C VAL A 18 7.16 -16.09 28.89
N ILE A 19 6.01 -16.12 29.55
CA ILE A 19 4.75 -16.57 28.95
C ILE A 19 3.70 -15.51 29.19
N THR A 20 3.48 -14.60 28.22
CA THR A 20 2.18 -14.03 27.79
C THR A 20 2.42 -12.96 26.71
N ILE A 21 3.01 -13.35 25.59
CA ILE A 21 2.81 -12.59 24.33
C ILE A 21 2.21 -13.53 23.27
N ALA A 22 2.48 -14.83 23.37
CA ALA A 22 1.96 -15.81 22.43
C ALA A 22 0.46 -16.13 22.55
N THR A 23 -0.17 -15.93 23.72
CA THR A 23 -1.55 -16.39 23.96
C THR A 23 -2.62 -15.31 23.91
N THR A 24 -2.25 -14.02 23.88
CA THR A 24 -3.22 -12.91 23.79
C THR A 24 -3.61 -12.56 22.36
N LEU A 25 -3.05 -13.25 21.35
CA LEU A 25 -3.42 -13.06 19.94
C LEU A 25 -4.73 -13.77 19.56
N ASP A 26 -5.30 -14.60 20.44
CA ASP A 26 -6.51 -15.40 20.15
C ASP A 26 -7.84 -14.79 20.64
N GLN A 27 -7.85 -13.54 21.10
CA GLN A 27 -9.10 -12.84 21.42
C GLN A 27 -9.21 -11.49 20.70
N GLY A 28 -9.62 -11.56 19.45
CA GLY A 28 -10.53 -10.55 18.89
C GLY A 28 -9.93 -9.36 18.16
N ILE A 29 -8.65 -9.39 17.78
CA ILE A 29 -8.19 -8.58 16.64
C ILE A 29 -8.10 -9.56 15.47
N GLN A 30 -9.03 -9.44 14.54
CA GLN A 30 -8.88 -10.06 13.22
C GLN A 30 -7.68 -9.38 12.56
N GLU A 31 -6.46 -9.82 12.88
CA GLU A 31 -5.20 -9.34 12.30
C GLU A 31 -5.12 -9.82 10.85
N ARG A 32 -5.97 -9.24 10.01
CA ARG A 32 -5.72 -9.18 8.59
C ARG A 32 -4.60 -8.17 8.43
N TRP A 33 -3.36 -8.64 8.43
CA TRP A 33 -2.19 -7.81 8.22
C TRP A 33 -2.43 -6.96 6.97
N LEU A 34 -2.63 -5.65 7.14
CA LEU A 34 -2.91 -4.73 6.02
C LEU A 34 -1.67 -4.49 5.16
N LEU A 35 -0.50 -4.74 5.75
CA LEU A 35 0.77 -4.54 5.09
C LEU A 35 1.12 -5.74 4.20
N HIS A 36 1.66 -5.43 3.03
CA HIS A 36 2.27 -6.44 2.16
C HIS A 36 3.49 -7.06 2.87
N PRO A 37 3.85 -8.33 2.63
CA PRO A 37 5.05 -8.95 3.20
C PRO A 37 6.36 -8.20 2.88
N SER A 38 6.36 -7.33 1.86
CA SER A 38 7.51 -6.46 1.55
C SER A 38 7.60 -5.20 2.40
N ALA A 39 6.60 -4.87 3.23
CA ALA A 39 6.52 -3.57 3.93
C ALA A 39 7.66 -3.30 4.93
N GLY A 40 8.42 -4.31 5.32
CA GLY A 40 9.65 -4.18 6.12
C GLY A 40 10.96 -4.28 5.31
N LYS A 41 10.88 -4.48 3.98
CA LYS A 41 12.05 -4.61 3.10
C LYS A 41 12.45 -3.24 2.56
N LYS A 42 13.75 -3.06 2.25
CA LYS A 42 14.29 -1.85 1.62
C LYS A 42 13.61 -1.47 0.29
N SER A 43 13.03 -2.46 -0.40
CA SER A 43 12.31 -2.24 -1.64
C SER A 43 10.97 -1.51 -1.43
N CYS A 44 10.35 -1.62 -0.25
CA CYS A 44 9.10 -0.93 0.06
C CYS A 44 9.36 0.54 0.41
N CYS A 45 8.98 1.43 -0.51
CA CYS A 45 9.22 2.86 -0.40
C CYS A 45 7.98 3.72 -0.64
N ILE A 46 6.84 3.11 -0.96
CA ILE A 46 5.57 3.80 -1.22
C ILE A 46 4.55 3.33 -0.18
N PHE A 47 4.20 4.20 0.75
CA PHE A 47 3.35 3.86 1.89
C PHE A 47 1.95 4.45 1.73
N LYS A 48 0.93 3.63 1.98
CA LYS A 48 -0.43 4.13 2.09
C LYS A 48 -0.62 4.85 3.42
N VAL A 49 -1.24 6.01 3.35
CA VAL A 49 -1.59 6.78 4.55
C VAL A 49 -2.66 6.02 5.34
N ARG A 50 -2.45 5.87 6.65
CA ARG A 50 -3.45 5.24 7.53
C ARG A 50 -4.74 6.05 7.53
N GLN A 51 -5.88 5.35 7.51
CA GLN A 51 -7.20 5.95 7.42
C GLN A 51 -7.47 6.99 8.52
N CYS A 52 -7.00 6.76 9.75
CA CYS A 52 -7.14 7.71 10.86
C CYS A 52 -6.48 9.08 10.57
N LEU A 53 -5.38 9.12 9.81
CA LEU A 53 -4.73 10.38 9.42
C LEU A 53 -5.51 11.09 8.31
N VAL A 54 -6.07 10.31 7.38
CA VAL A 54 -6.94 10.82 6.31
C VAL A 54 -8.20 11.46 6.89
N GLU A 55 -8.76 10.89 7.96
CA GLU A 55 -9.94 11.44 8.64
C GLU A 55 -9.66 12.78 9.34
N ILE A 56 -8.46 12.96 9.88
CA ILE A 56 -8.04 14.23 10.50
C ILE A 56 -7.92 15.34 9.46
N ASN A 57 -7.30 15.06 8.31
CA ASN A 57 -7.15 16.05 7.25
C ASN A 57 -7.08 15.42 5.86
N LYS A 58 -8.26 15.12 5.31
CA LYS A 58 -8.39 14.46 4.00
C LYS A 58 -7.70 15.24 2.88
N LYS A 59 -7.77 16.57 2.91
CA LYS A 59 -7.19 17.42 1.85
C LYS A 59 -5.69 17.25 1.76
N THR A 60 -4.97 17.12 2.88
CA THR A 60 -3.50 16.97 2.86
C THR A 60 -3.03 15.68 2.20
N TYR A 61 -3.82 14.61 2.28
CA TYR A 61 -3.43 13.28 1.80
C TYR A 61 -4.06 12.90 0.45
N GLN A 62 -4.99 13.72 -0.07
CA GLN A 62 -5.56 13.55 -1.39
C GLN A 62 -4.70 14.30 -2.43
N PRO A 63 -4.21 13.63 -3.48
CA PRO A 63 -3.53 14.33 -4.57
C PRO A 63 -4.52 15.26 -5.26
N HIS A 64 -4.10 16.50 -5.49
CA HIS A 64 -4.93 17.52 -6.14
C HIS A 64 -4.62 17.65 -7.64
N ILE A 65 -3.36 17.46 -8.02
CA ILE A 65 -2.87 17.74 -9.38
C ILE A 65 -2.49 16.45 -10.08
N VAL A 66 -1.72 15.59 -9.40
CA VAL A 66 -1.24 14.33 -9.97
C VAL A 66 -1.22 13.24 -8.90
N SER A 67 -1.71 12.06 -9.24
CA SER A 67 -1.42 10.83 -8.50
C SER A 67 -0.33 10.05 -9.20
N CYS A 68 0.57 9.43 -8.44
CA CYS A 68 1.49 8.44 -8.95
C CYS A 68 1.10 7.06 -8.40
N GLY A 69 0.89 6.10 -9.29
CA GLY A 69 0.62 4.73 -8.91
C GLY A 69 -0.85 4.41 -8.54
N PRO A 70 -1.08 3.21 -7.97
CA PRO A 70 -2.38 2.58 -7.85
C PRO A 70 -3.24 3.05 -6.66
N TYR A 71 -2.67 3.75 -5.68
CA TYR A 71 -3.42 4.17 -4.47
C TYR A 71 -4.54 5.17 -4.73
N HIS A 72 -4.47 5.91 -5.84
CA HIS A 72 -5.53 6.83 -6.28
C HIS A 72 -5.96 6.51 -7.71
N TYR A 73 -5.88 5.22 -8.08
CA TYR A 73 -6.37 4.77 -9.38
C TYR A 73 -7.91 4.81 -9.39
N GLY A 74 -8.49 5.42 -10.43
CA GLY A 74 -9.95 5.54 -10.58
C GLY A 74 -10.58 6.75 -9.90
N ASP A 75 -9.80 7.58 -9.20
CA ASP A 75 -10.30 8.80 -8.58
C ASP A 75 -10.78 9.81 -9.64
N GLN A 76 -12.09 10.11 -9.62
CA GLN A 76 -12.74 10.96 -10.63
C GLN A 76 -12.13 12.36 -10.71
N HIS A 77 -11.72 12.95 -9.57
CA HIS A 77 -11.11 14.29 -9.54
C HIS A 77 -9.73 14.33 -10.21
N LEU A 78 -9.13 13.18 -10.53
CA LEU A 78 -7.86 13.08 -11.24
C LEU A 78 -8.01 12.72 -12.72
N GLU A 79 -9.22 12.53 -13.23
CA GLU A 79 -9.41 12.03 -14.61
C GLU A 79 -8.73 12.92 -15.67
N MET A 80 -8.82 14.24 -15.50
CA MET A 80 -8.19 15.21 -16.40
C MET A 80 -6.67 15.04 -16.47
N ILE A 81 -5.99 14.79 -15.33
CA ILE A 81 -4.55 14.54 -15.35
C ILE A 81 -4.23 13.16 -15.92
N GLN A 82 -5.08 12.15 -15.72
CA GLN A 82 -4.88 10.84 -16.34
C GLN A 82 -4.94 10.93 -17.87
N GLN A 83 -5.79 11.78 -18.43
CA GLN A 83 -5.79 12.06 -19.88
C GLN A 83 -4.48 12.72 -20.33
N HIS A 84 -3.96 13.68 -19.57
CA HIS A 84 -2.70 14.35 -19.88
C HIS A 84 -1.50 13.41 -19.82
N LYS A 85 -1.44 12.49 -18.85
CA LYS A 85 -0.39 11.47 -18.79
C LYS A 85 -0.36 10.60 -20.05
N ARG A 86 -1.52 10.22 -20.58
CA ARG A 86 -1.61 9.46 -21.84
C ARG A 86 -1.08 10.24 -23.02
N ARG A 87 -1.41 11.53 -23.12
CA ARG A 87 -0.87 12.42 -24.16
C ARG A 87 0.65 12.53 -24.06
N PHE A 88 1.16 12.71 -22.85
CA PHE A 88 2.60 12.77 -22.63
C PHE A 88 3.32 11.48 -23.04
N VAL A 89 2.77 10.31 -22.69
CA VAL A 89 3.33 9.02 -23.14
C VAL A 89 3.34 8.94 -24.66
N ARG A 90 2.25 9.30 -25.34
CA ARG A 90 2.21 9.35 -26.81
C ARG A 90 3.29 10.27 -27.37
N ASP A 91 3.46 11.45 -26.79
CA ASP A 91 4.42 12.46 -27.28
C ASP A 91 5.88 12.05 -27.01
N LEU A 92 6.14 11.22 -26.00
CA LEU A 92 7.44 10.59 -25.74
C LEU A 92 7.80 9.50 -26.76
N LEU A 93 6.82 8.90 -27.45
CA LEU A 93 7.06 7.90 -28.48
C LEU A 93 7.53 8.60 -29.77
N VAL A 94 8.84 8.85 -29.85
CA VAL A 94 9.47 9.45 -31.04
C VAL A 94 9.52 8.45 -32.20
N PRO A 95 9.51 8.89 -33.48
CA PRO A 95 9.43 8.00 -34.64
C PRO A 95 10.51 6.91 -34.76
N ASN A 96 11.67 7.12 -34.14
CA ASN A 96 12.80 6.17 -34.14
C ASN A 96 13.11 5.63 -32.74
N GLY A 97 12.19 5.79 -31.78
CA GLY A 97 12.35 5.38 -30.39
C GLY A 97 11.74 4.00 -30.10
N PRO A 98 11.89 3.50 -28.87
CA PRO A 98 11.24 2.27 -28.45
C PRO A 98 9.72 2.39 -28.55
N THR A 99 9.07 1.29 -28.97
CA THR A 99 7.61 1.25 -29.09
C THR A 99 6.93 1.22 -27.72
N LEU A 100 5.65 1.56 -27.68
CA LEU A 100 4.85 1.40 -26.46
C LEU A 100 4.90 -0.04 -25.92
N ASP A 101 4.91 -1.03 -26.81
CA ASP A 101 5.00 -2.44 -26.45
C ASP A 101 6.35 -2.81 -25.85
N HIS A 102 7.44 -2.18 -26.30
CA HIS A 102 8.74 -2.32 -25.65
C HIS A 102 8.68 -1.82 -24.20
N TYR A 103 8.15 -0.62 -23.95
CA TYR A 103 8.00 -0.10 -22.58
C TYR A 103 7.08 -0.99 -21.73
N ARG A 104 6.01 -1.53 -22.32
CA ARG A 104 5.13 -2.49 -21.62
C ARG A 104 5.86 -3.74 -21.21
N GLN A 105 6.69 -4.33 -22.07
CA GLN A 105 7.48 -5.51 -21.75
C GLN A 105 8.48 -5.22 -20.63
N VAL A 106 9.15 -4.07 -20.66
CA VAL A 106 10.05 -3.63 -19.59
C VAL A 106 9.30 -3.50 -18.27
N VAL A 107 8.15 -2.82 -18.24
CA VAL A 107 7.33 -2.68 -17.02
C VAL A 107 6.78 -4.02 -16.53
N ALA A 108 6.37 -4.90 -17.44
CA ALA A 108 5.88 -6.24 -17.10
C ALA A 108 6.98 -7.10 -16.45
N ALA A 109 8.22 -7.02 -16.96
CA ALA A 109 9.36 -7.70 -16.34
C ALA A 109 9.68 -7.19 -14.93
N MET A 110 9.34 -5.93 -14.64
CA MET A 110 9.54 -5.29 -13.34
C MET A 110 8.32 -5.37 -12.40
N GLU A 111 7.23 -6.05 -12.80
CA GLU A 111 5.96 -5.99 -12.08
C GLU A 111 6.08 -6.40 -10.60
N GLU A 112 6.81 -7.49 -10.32
CA GLU A 112 7.01 -7.97 -8.94
C GLU A 112 7.76 -6.95 -8.09
N GLU A 113 8.82 -6.33 -8.63
CA GLU A 113 9.58 -5.29 -7.96
C GLU A 113 8.70 -4.07 -7.67
N ILE A 114 7.94 -3.63 -8.67
CA ILE A 114 6.99 -2.52 -8.55
C ILE A 114 5.98 -2.80 -7.44
N ARG A 115 5.37 -4.00 -7.41
CA ARG A 115 4.44 -4.40 -6.34
C ARG A 115 5.13 -4.42 -4.98
N GLY A 116 6.37 -4.86 -4.94
CA GLY A 116 7.22 -4.86 -3.75
C GLY A 116 7.51 -3.47 -3.19
N CYS A 117 7.38 -2.42 -3.99
CA CYS A 117 7.54 -1.04 -3.55
C CYS A 117 6.39 -0.49 -2.70
N TYR A 118 5.22 -1.12 -2.75
CA TYR A 118 4.03 -0.64 -2.04
C TYR A 118 3.87 -1.31 -0.68
N SER A 119 3.44 -0.54 0.31
CA SER A 119 3.24 -1.02 1.68
C SER A 119 2.04 -1.94 1.81
N GLU A 120 1.11 -1.95 0.85
CA GLU A 120 -0.09 -2.79 0.82
C GLU A 120 -0.12 -3.63 -0.44
N THR A 121 -0.79 -4.78 -0.39
CA THR A 121 -1.03 -5.61 -1.56
C THR A 121 -1.91 -4.87 -2.56
N ILE A 122 -1.37 -4.59 -3.75
CA ILE A 122 -2.14 -3.96 -4.82
C ILE A 122 -3.06 -4.99 -5.48
N SER A 123 -4.37 -4.81 -5.36
CA SER A 123 -5.40 -5.69 -5.94
C SER A 123 -5.70 -5.44 -7.42
N LEU A 124 -4.93 -4.60 -8.10
CA LEU A 124 -5.04 -4.40 -9.54
C LEU A 124 -4.51 -5.63 -10.30
N SER A 125 -5.20 -6.00 -11.38
CA SER A 125 -4.69 -7.00 -12.31
C SER A 125 -3.37 -6.55 -12.91
N SER A 126 -2.50 -7.50 -13.27
CA SER A 126 -1.24 -7.23 -13.96
C SER A 126 -1.45 -6.33 -15.16
N HIS A 127 -2.47 -6.65 -15.98
CA HIS A 127 -2.86 -5.82 -17.11
C HIS A 127 -3.10 -4.37 -16.72
N VAL A 128 -3.85 -4.07 -15.65
CA VAL A 128 -4.12 -2.67 -15.27
C VAL A 128 -2.90 -1.99 -14.65
N LEU A 129 -2.03 -2.73 -13.97
CA LEU A 129 -0.81 -2.19 -13.38
C LEU A 129 0.26 -1.86 -14.45
N ILE A 130 0.38 -2.71 -15.47
CA ILE A 130 1.37 -2.58 -16.55
C ILE A 130 0.85 -1.77 -17.74
N MET A 131 -0.47 -1.66 -17.92
CA MET A 131 -1.07 -1.00 -19.06
C MET A 131 -1.40 0.46 -18.76
N PHE A 132 -0.82 1.36 -19.54
CA PHE A 132 -1.44 2.66 -19.79
C PHE A 132 -2.74 2.39 -20.56
N PRO A 133 -3.93 2.71 -20.00
CA PRO A 133 -5.19 2.39 -20.66
C PRO A 133 -5.16 3.00 -22.05
N GLN A 134 -5.12 2.13 -23.07
CA GLN A 134 -5.35 2.56 -24.44
C GLN A 134 -6.80 3.05 -24.44
N GLY A 135 -6.97 4.34 -24.67
CA GLY A 135 -8.30 4.90 -24.80
C GLY A 135 -9.01 4.12 -25.90
N HIS A 136 -10.08 3.41 -25.55
CA HIS A 136 -11.18 3.36 -26.49
C HIS A 136 -11.62 4.80 -26.66
N ALA A 137 -11.54 5.27 -27.91
CA ALA A 137 -12.12 6.53 -28.34
C ALA A 137 -13.63 6.49 -28.05
N GLY A 138 -14.01 6.97 -26.87
CA GLY A 138 -15.36 7.42 -26.56
C GLY A 138 -15.34 8.93 -26.60
N TYR A 139 -15.95 9.49 -27.64
CA TYR A 139 -16.11 10.91 -27.90
C TYR A 139 -16.55 11.68 -26.63
N CYS A 140 -15.72 12.59 -26.14
CA CYS A 140 -16.22 13.83 -25.56
C CYS A 140 -16.29 14.84 -26.71
N GLN A 141 -17.45 14.88 -27.38
CA GLN A 141 -17.86 16.09 -28.09
C GLN A 141 -17.94 17.22 -27.06
N LEU A 142 -17.13 18.24 -27.24
CA LEU A 142 -17.51 19.62 -26.91
C LEU A 142 -18.27 20.18 -28.12
#